data_AF-A0A9X1LF98-F1
#
_entry.id   AF-A0A9X1LF98-F1
#
_cell.length_a   1.000
_cell.length_b   1.000
_cell.length_c   1.000
_cell.angle_alpha   90.00
_cell.angle_beta   90.00
_cell.angle_gamma   90.00
#
_symmetry.space_group_name_H-M   'P 1'
#
loop_
_entity.id
_entity.type
_entity.pdbx_description
1 polymer ?
#
loop_
_entity_poly.entity_id
_entity_poly.type
_entity_poly.pdbx_seq_one_letter_code
_entity_poly.pdbx_strand_id
1 'polypeptide(L)'
;MKPIYLTFGIDEQDQWCSIENVPSGQTSLRCPWCKQKLVAKKGQVKVHHFSHTSQTCRVSQDAVLHTQLPTFDTFDLLDKHEKQYLERRAKYKSHQKVFPWSGMNSAVDRLEAMGVLSVERSTDDKLEVARSRLKTLSKAWLDSSGRPSKELTALIHALEPIADVQRQWDNCLHIESTEIDKRYNTYQLSRLKTISELDKGQRYWFDAFWRRQSLIKPDYIELLRQKFYSLNSQSLYVMRITGDFHDLPPTIIKVGISTRKADVRLKEVISSLKPYGSSIHGEVLVAKEFAGRLEHLIHRLLRPYNLEIGAFTEFFSADRLDWLLSEIHKADISQYSPPEMSDVETERKTGGRRKKTNAELLAEYEHVVTLIRSGKGIRETSRIAKCSVNTVQKVKAALLNET
;
A
#
# COMPACT_ATOMS: atom_id res chain seq x y z
N MET A 1 21.14 7.55 -3.79
CA MET A 1 19.82 7.11 -4.30
C MET A 1 20.04 6.39 -5.63
N LYS A 2 19.43 5.22 -5.84
CA LYS A 2 19.42 4.57 -7.16
C LYS A 2 18.66 5.50 -8.12
N PRO A 3 19.19 5.80 -9.32
CA PRO A 3 18.49 6.69 -10.24
C PRO A 3 17.17 6.06 -10.67
N ILE A 4 16.09 6.84 -10.60
CA ILE A 4 14.73 6.41 -10.93
C ILE A 4 14.36 7.07 -12.25
N TYR A 5 13.82 6.28 -13.18
CA TYR A 5 13.60 6.72 -14.54
C TYR A 5 12.14 6.53 -14.99
N LEU A 6 11.76 7.24 -16.04
CA LEU A 6 10.46 7.11 -16.68
C LEU A 6 10.42 5.81 -17.49
N THR A 7 9.48 4.91 -17.17
CA THR A 7 9.34 3.61 -17.84
C THR A 7 8.17 3.55 -18.82
N PHE A 8 7.39 4.63 -18.93
CA PHE A 8 6.26 4.71 -19.86
C PHE A 8 6.28 6.01 -20.67
N GLY A 9 5.91 5.90 -21.94
CA GLY A 9 5.55 7.01 -22.81
C GLY A 9 4.12 6.88 -23.29
N ILE A 10 3.65 7.86 -24.05
CA ILE A 10 2.39 7.81 -24.79
C ILE A 10 2.63 7.90 -26.29
N ASP A 11 1.79 7.24 -27.09
CA ASP A 11 1.82 7.34 -28.55
C ASP A 11 1.03 8.56 -29.07
N GLU A 12 0.76 8.59 -30.39
CA GLU A 12 0.02 9.68 -31.03
C GLU A 12 -1.48 9.67 -30.69
N GLN A 13 -1.99 8.57 -30.16
CA GLN A 13 -3.37 8.37 -29.70
C GLN A 13 -3.49 8.51 -28.17
N ASP A 14 -2.47 9.09 -27.53
CA ASP A 14 -2.33 9.21 -26.07
C ASP A 14 -2.41 7.86 -25.33
N GLN A 15 -2.12 6.73 -26.00
CA GLN A 15 -2.10 5.40 -25.37
C GLN A 15 -0.76 5.12 -24.70
N TRP A 16 -0.81 4.57 -23.49
CA TRP A 16 0.38 4.29 -22.70
C TRP A 16 1.18 3.10 -23.25
N CYS A 17 2.48 3.30 -23.39
CA CYS A 17 3.42 2.31 -23.91
C CYS A 17 4.57 2.11 -22.92
N SER A 18 4.75 0.87 -22.45
CA SER A 18 5.87 0.47 -21.59
C SER A 18 7.19 0.43 -22.37
N ILE A 19 8.28 0.82 -21.72
CA ILE A 19 9.64 0.69 -22.25
C ILE A 19 9.94 -0.75 -22.66
N GLU A 20 9.38 -1.75 -21.98
CA GLU A 20 9.60 -3.16 -22.30
C GLU A 20 9.14 -3.52 -23.72
N ASN A 21 8.12 -2.85 -24.24
CA ASN A 21 7.50 -3.15 -25.53
C ASN A 21 8.13 -2.38 -26.70
N VAL A 22 9.15 -1.57 -26.46
CA VAL A 22 9.75 -0.70 -27.49
C VAL A 22 11.22 -1.09 -27.74
N PRO A 23 11.69 -1.12 -28.99
CA PRO A 23 13.11 -1.27 -29.29
C PRO A 23 13.95 -0.14 -28.67
N SER A 24 15.26 -0.37 -28.50
CA SER A 24 16.18 0.69 -28.06
C SER A 24 16.33 1.75 -29.16
N GLY A 25 16.54 3.02 -28.79
CA GLY A 25 16.78 4.11 -29.73
C GLY A 25 15.67 5.16 -29.80
N GLN A 26 15.59 5.86 -30.94
CA GLN A 26 14.56 6.87 -31.18
C GLN A 26 13.18 6.23 -31.25
N THR A 27 12.16 6.88 -30.69
CA THR A 27 10.78 6.40 -30.70
C THR A 27 9.83 7.49 -31.17
N SER A 28 8.62 7.10 -31.58
CA SER A 28 7.50 8.03 -31.81
C SER A 28 6.83 8.47 -30.50
N LEU A 29 7.20 7.87 -29.37
CA LEU A 29 6.56 8.10 -28.08
C LEU A 29 6.92 9.47 -27.50
N ARG A 30 5.99 9.99 -26.71
CA ARG A 30 6.08 11.28 -26.05
C ARG A 30 5.94 11.14 -24.55
N CYS A 31 6.48 12.11 -23.82
CA CYS A 31 6.27 12.25 -22.39
C CYS A 31 4.78 12.54 -22.10
N PRO A 32 4.11 11.82 -21.20
CA PRO A 32 2.69 12.04 -20.88
C PRO A 32 2.36 13.47 -20.43
N TRP A 33 3.34 14.16 -19.84
CA TRP A 33 3.16 15.50 -19.27
C TRP A 33 3.64 16.62 -20.21
N CYS A 34 4.93 16.65 -20.58
CA CYS A 34 5.47 17.74 -21.40
C CYS A 34 5.33 17.51 -22.91
N LYS A 35 4.83 16.33 -23.34
CA LYS A 35 4.60 15.94 -24.73
C LYS A 35 5.84 15.94 -25.64
N GLN A 36 7.04 16.13 -25.08
CA GLN A 36 8.30 16.01 -25.81
C GLN A 36 8.61 14.56 -26.19
N LYS A 37 9.36 14.38 -27.29
CA LYS A 37 9.79 13.07 -27.78
C LYS A 37 10.68 12.34 -26.78
N LEU A 38 10.54 11.03 -26.73
CA LEU A 38 11.30 10.13 -25.88
C LEU A 38 12.29 9.29 -26.70
N VAL A 39 13.37 8.88 -26.04
CA VAL A 39 14.37 7.94 -26.54
C VAL A 39 14.39 6.75 -25.59
N ALA A 40 14.17 5.55 -26.13
CA ALA A 40 14.29 4.32 -25.38
C ALA A 40 15.78 4.01 -25.13
N LYS A 41 16.15 3.89 -23.85
CA LYS A 41 17.47 3.51 -23.39
C LYS A 41 17.39 2.11 -22.80
N LYS A 42 17.82 1.12 -23.57
CA LYS A 42 17.92 -0.27 -23.12
C LYS A 42 19.38 -0.73 -23.13
N GLY A 43 19.75 -1.53 -22.14
CA GLY A 43 21.09 -2.10 -22.00
C GLY A 43 21.13 -3.18 -20.93
N GLN A 44 22.30 -3.75 -20.72
CA GLN A 44 22.50 -4.84 -19.74
C GLN A 44 22.75 -4.33 -18.31
N VAL A 45 23.21 -3.07 -18.17
CA VAL A 45 23.67 -2.53 -16.87
C VAL A 45 22.64 -1.59 -16.24
N LYS A 46 22.05 -0.69 -17.03
CA LYS A 46 21.06 0.28 -16.55
C LYS A 46 19.66 -0.26 -16.76
N VAL A 47 18.78 0.01 -15.79
CA VAL A 47 17.34 -0.24 -15.90
C VAL A 47 16.82 0.39 -17.19
N HIS A 48 16.00 -0.34 -17.94
CA HIS A 48 15.43 0.15 -19.19
C HIS A 48 14.52 1.33 -18.91
N HIS A 49 14.71 2.42 -19.65
CA HIS A 49 13.94 3.64 -19.43
C HIS A 49 13.81 4.52 -20.67
N PHE A 50 12.91 5.48 -20.60
CA PHE A 50 12.83 6.60 -21.53
C PHE A 50 13.63 7.80 -21.01
N SER A 51 14.36 8.42 -21.93
CA SER A 51 14.97 9.74 -21.76
C SER A 51 14.27 10.75 -22.66
N HIS A 52 14.18 12.01 -22.23
CA HIS A 52 13.75 13.08 -23.13
C HIS A 52 14.84 13.30 -24.20
N THR A 53 14.46 13.73 -25.41
CA THR A 53 15.42 14.21 -26.41
C THR A 53 16.07 15.54 -26.01
N SER A 54 15.40 16.29 -25.13
CA SER A 54 15.89 17.54 -24.53
C SER A 54 16.00 17.40 -23.01
N GLN A 55 16.00 18.51 -22.26
CA GLN A 55 16.01 18.48 -20.80
C GLN A 55 14.79 17.71 -20.25
N THR A 56 15.03 16.77 -19.34
CA THR A 56 13.97 16.03 -18.64
C THR A 56 13.07 17.00 -17.87
N CYS A 57 11.76 16.93 -18.13
CA CYS A 57 10.82 17.82 -17.45
C CYS A 57 10.62 17.44 -15.97
N ARG A 58 10.46 18.46 -15.12
CA ARG A 58 10.28 18.32 -13.67
C ARG A 58 9.04 17.47 -13.32
N VAL A 59 7.96 17.60 -14.07
CA VAL A 59 6.71 16.87 -13.81
C VAL A 59 6.90 15.36 -13.97
N SER A 60 7.65 14.91 -14.98
CA SER A 60 7.95 13.49 -15.15
C SER A 60 8.85 12.95 -14.02
N GLN A 61 9.77 13.76 -13.51
CA GLN A 61 10.61 13.38 -12.38
C GLN A 61 9.79 13.24 -11.09
N ASP A 62 8.87 14.18 -10.84
CA ASP A 62 7.93 14.13 -9.72
C ASP A 62 7.01 12.91 -9.81
N ALA A 63 6.44 12.65 -11.00
CA ALA A 63 5.58 11.49 -11.24
C ALA A 63 6.31 10.17 -10.99
N VAL A 64 7.55 10.04 -11.47
CA VAL A 64 8.37 8.85 -11.26
C VAL A 64 8.71 8.65 -9.78
N LEU A 65 9.06 9.72 -9.07
CA LEU A 65 9.37 9.70 -7.63
C LEU A 65 8.17 9.21 -6.81
N HIS A 66 6.98 9.73 -7.12
CA HIS A 66 5.74 9.46 -6.39
C HIS A 66 5.03 8.15 -6.77
N THR A 67 5.50 7.45 -7.80
CA THR A 67 4.92 6.17 -8.27
C THR A 67 5.86 4.98 -8.10
N GLN A 68 6.88 5.09 -7.23
CA GLN A 68 7.74 3.95 -6.88
C GLN A 68 6.93 2.90 -6.12
N LEU A 69 6.80 1.71 -6.71
CA LEU A 69 6.03 0.62 -6.14
C LEU A 69 6.71 0.06 -4.87
N PRO A 70 5.99 -0.04 -3.74
CA PRO A 70 6.55 -0.61 -2.52
C PRO A 70 6.87 -2.10 -2.72
N THR A 71 7.94 -2.57 -2.09
CA THR A 71 8.52 -3.92 -2.22
C THR A 71 8.95 -4.35 -3.63
N PHE A 72 8.84 -3.47 -4.62
CA PHE A 72 9.33 -3.69 -5.98
C PHE A 72 10.39 -2.64 -6.33
N ASP A 73 10.03 -1.36 -6.43
CA ASP A 73 10.99 -0.28 -6.69
C ASP A 73 11.75 0.11 -5.40
N THR A 74 11.05 0.09 -4.26
CA THR A 74 11.59 0.53 -2.96
C THR A 74 11.06 -0.30 -1.80
N PHE A 75 11.86 -0.43 -0.74
CA PHE A 75 11.42 -1.03 0.54
C PHE A 75 11.00 0.02 1.59
N ASP A 76 10.98 1.31 1.22
CA ASP A 76 10.45 2.39 2.05
C ASP A 76 8.93 2.47 1.93
N LEU A 77 8.24 1.68 2.77
CA LEU A 77 6.77 1.55 2.76
C LEU A 77 6.03 2.78 3.30
N LEU A 78 6.70 3.56 4.15
CA LEU A 78 6.16 4.69 4.89
C LEU A 78 7.14 5.86 4.84
N ASP A 79 6.63 7.08 4.81
CA ASP A 79 7.47 8.27 4.97
C ASP A 79 7.91 8.49 6.42
N LYS A 80 8.76 9.50 6.62
CA LYS A 80 9.34 9.85 7.92
C LYS A 80 8.27 10.13 8.99
N HIS A 81 7.23 10.90 8.65
CA HIS A 81 6.20 11.29 9.62
C HIS A 81 5.23 10.15 9.91
N GLU A 82 4.92 9.33 8.92
CA GLU A 82 4.11 8.11 9.08
C GLU A 82 4.80 7.10 10.00
N LYS A 83 6.10 6.82 9.76
CA LYS A 83 6.93 5.98 10.63
C LYS A 83 6.96 6.53 12.06
N GLN A 84 7.29 7.81 12.20
CA GLN A 84 7.37 8.50 13.50
C GLN A 84 6.05 8.42 14.28
N TYR A 85 4.91 8.57 13.60
CA TYR A 85 3.61 8.46 14.24
C TYR A 85 3.34 7.05 14.76
N LEU A 86 3.53 6.02 13.93
CA LEU A 86 3.31 4.63 14.34
C LEU A 86 4.24 4.20 15.47
N GLU A 87 5.51 4.61 15.46
CA GLU A 87 6.46 4.36 16.55
C GLU A 87 6.00 5.01 17.87
N ARG A 88 5.58 6.28 17.83
CA ARG A 88 5.03 6.97 19.01
C ARG A 88 3.75 6.32 19.49
N ARG A 89 2.86 5.89 18.59
CA ARG A 89 1.65 5.15 18.96
C ARG A 89 1.96 3.82 19.63
N ALA A 90 2.93 3.06 19.10
CA ALA A 90 3.37 1.81 19.69
C ALA A 90 3.96 2.00 21.10
N LYS A 91 4.71 3.10 21.31
CA LYS A 91 5.31 3.47 22.60
C LYS A 91 4.28 3.95 23.63
N TYR A 92 3.43 4.91 23.26
CA TYR A 92 2.56 5.61 24.22
C TYR A 92 1.16 4.99 24.38
N LYS A 93 0.78 4.02 23.53
CA LYS A 93 -0.49 3.27 23.53
C LYS A 93 -1.78 4.09 23.33
N SER A 94 -1.80 5.38 23.63
CA SER A 94 -2.89 6.32 23.32
C SER A 94 -2.45 7.44 22.35
N HIS A 95 -3.37 7.92 21.51
CA HIS A 95 -3.17 9.10 20.64
C HIS A 95 -2.93 10.37 21.47
N GLN A 96 -3.73 10.58 22.52
CA GLN A 96 -3.66 11.78 23.37
C GLN A 96 -2.31 11.97 24.08
N LYS A 97 -1.51 10.89 24.18
CA LYS A 97 -0.15 10.92 24.75
C LYS A 97 0.94 11.19 23.71
N VAL A 98 0.58 11.24 22.42
CA VAL A 98 1.51 11.56 21.34
C VAL A 98 1.61 13.08 21.23
N PHE A 99 2.76 13.63 21.63
CA PHE A 99 3.02 15.06 21.48
C PHE A 99 2.94 15.50 20.01
N PRO A 100 2.22 16.59 19.70
CA PRO A 100 2.05 17.07 18.33
C PRO A 100 3.35 17.60 17.73
N TRP A 101 3.46 17.52 16.40
CA TRP A 101 4.53 18.14 15.63
C TRP A 101 4.04 18.50 14.21
N SER A 102 4.79 19.36 13.51
CA SER A 102 4.48 19.74 12.13
C SER A 102 4.45 18.53 11.20
N GLY A 103 3.32 18.31 10.52
CA GLY A 103 3.10 17.17 9.64
C GLY A 103 2.51 15.91 10.30
N MET A 104 2.24 15.92 11.62
CA MET A 104 1.57 14.81 12.32
C MET A 104 0.19 14.52 11.75
N ASN A 105 -0.68 15.53 11.64
CA ASN A 105 -2.05 15.34 11.16
C ASN A 105 -2.07 14.82 9.72
N SER A 106 -1.27 15.39 8.84
CA SER A 106 -1.15 14.90 7.47
C SER A 106 -0.64 13.45 7.41
N ALA A 107 0.23 13.04 8.33
CA ALA A 107 0.66 11.64 8.42
C ALA A 107 -0.47 10.73 8.91
N VAL A 108 -1.28 11.18 9.87
CA VAL A 108 -2.49 10.46 10.32
C VAL A 108 -3.48 10.29 9.18
N ASP A 109 -3.74 11.35 8.40
CA ASP A 109 -4.66 11.30 7.26
C ASP A 109 -4.16 10.34 6.17
N ARG A 110 -2.86 10.34 5.88
CA ARG A 110 -2.27 9.37 4.93
C ARG A 110 -2.36 7.95 5.46
N LEU A 111 -2.03 7.71 6.72
CA LEU A 111 -2.13 6.39 7.35
C LEU A 111 -3.57 5.87 7.43
N GLU A 112 -4.54 6.77 7.64
CA GLU A 112 -5.96 6.43 7.53
C GLU A 112 -6.34 6.05 6.12
N ALA A 113 -5.97 6.86 5.11
CA ALA A 113 -6.22 6.55 3.71
C ALA A 113 -5.61 5.20 3.31
N MET A 114 -4.41 4.88 3.82
CA MET A 114 -3.76 3.58 3.62
C MET A 114 -4.54 2.40 4.23
N GLY A 115 -5.49 2.63 5.15
CA GLY A 115 -6.12 1.60 5.96
C GLY A 115 -5.18 1.02 7.03
N VAL A 116 -4.12 1.76 7.40
CA VAL A 116 -3.20 1.40 8.49
C VAL A 116 -3.75 1.89 9.84
N LEU A 117 -4.50 3.00 9.82
CA LEU A 117 -5.19 3.55 10.98
C LEU A 117 -6.69 3.63 10.75
N SER A 118 -7.45 3.46 11.83
CA SER A 118 -8.79 4.02 11.96
C SER A 118 -8.71 5.25 12.85
N VAL A 119 -9.39 6.34 12.47
CA VAL A 119 -9.29 7.64 13.14
C VAL A 119 -10.69 8.12 13.52
N GLU A 120 -10.86 8.41 14.81
CA GLU A 120 -12.06 9.06 15.32
C GLU A 120 -11.82 10.58 15.36
N ARG A 121 -12.74 11.35 14.80
CA ARG A 121 -12.64 12.80 14.72
C ARG A 121 -13.85 13.48 15.32
N SER A 122 -13.62 14.65 15.89
CA SER A 122 -14.65 15.62 16.23
C SER A 122 -14.37 16.94 15.47
N THR A 123 -15.41 17.76 15.36
CA THR A 123 -15.33 19.08 14.73
C THR A 123 -15.94 20.13 15.63
N ASP A 124 -15.35 21.33 15.58
CA ASP A 124 -15.94 22.50 16.25
C ASP A 124 -17.23 22.93 15.57
N ASP A 125 -18.18 23.44 16.35
CA ASP A 125 -19.44 24.03 15.86
C ASP A 125 -19.21 25.09 14.76
N LYS A 126 -18.13 25.86 14.88
CA LYS A 126 -17.76 26.90 13.91
C LYS A 126 -17.48 26.30 12.52
N LEU A 127 -16.86 25.13 12.46
CA LEU A 127 -16.58 24.44 11.20
C LEU A 127 -17.87 23.87 10.60
N GLU A 128 -18.79 23.36 11.42
CA GLU A 128 -20.09 22.91 10.93
C GLU A 128 -20.92 24.07 10.37
N VAL A 129 -20.88 25.24 11.02
CA VAL A 129 -21.49 26.47 10.49
C VAL A 129 -20.85 26.87 9.15
N ALA A 130 -19.52 26.84 9.05
CA ALA A 130 -18.82 27.15 7.81
C ALA A 130 -19.19 26.17 6.68
N ARG A 131 -19.18 24.87 6.97
CA ARG A 131 -19.59 23.80 6.02
C ARG A 131 -21.01 23.99 5.55
N SER A 132 -21.94 24.32 6.46
CA SER A 132 -23.34 24.57 6.11
C SER A 132 -23.47 25.75 5.14
N ARG A 133 -22.80 26.87 5.43
CA ARG A 133 -22.77 28.06 4.54
C ARG A 133 -22.15 27.75 3.18
N LEU A 134 -21.04 26.99 3.15
CA LEU A 134 -20.40 26.57 1.90
C LEU A 134 -21.33 25.68 1.06
N LYS A 135 -22.07 24.74 1.69
CA LYS A 135 -23.07 23.90 0.99
C LYS A 135 -24.20 24.71 0.38
N THR A 136 -24.62 25.80 1.03
CA THR A 136 -25.62 26.74 0.50
C THR A 136 -25.11 27.44 -0.76
N LEU A 137 -23.82 27.79 -0.80
CA LEU A 137 -23.20 28.45 -1.95
C LEU A 137 -22.96 27.47 -3.11
N SER A 138 -22.43 26.29 -2.81
CA SER A 138 -22.27 25.22 -3.79
C SER A 138 -22.09 23.87 -3.11
N LYS A 139 -22.89 22.87 -3.53
CA LYS A 139 -22.70 21.49 -3.10
C LYS A 139 -21.38 20.87 -3.58
N ALA A 140 -20.75 21.46 -4.60
CA ALA A 140 -19.49 20.95 -5.17
C ALA A 140 -18.24 21.38 -4.37
N TRP A 141 -18.38 22.32 -3.43
CA TRP A 141 -17.25 22.83 -2.65
C TRP A 141 -16.77 21.90 -1.55
N LEU A 142 -17.59 20.92 -1.17
CA LEU A 142 -17.24 19.92 -0.16
C LEU A 142 -17.48 18.51 -0.70
N ASP A 143 -16.61 17.58 -0.32
CA ASP A 143 -16.80 16.16 -0.59
C ASP A 143 -17.85 15.51 0.35
N SER A 144 -18.12 14.22 0.16
CA SER A 144 -19.06 13.45 1.01
C SER A 144 -18.66 13.44 2.49
N SER A 145 -17.39 13.68 2.79
CA SER A 145 -16.81 13.74 4.14
C SER A 145 -16.72 15.17 4.69
N GLY A 146 -17.25 16.17 3.98
CA GLY A 146 -17.22 17.58 4.39
C GLY A 146 -15.84 18.22 4.31
N ARG A 147 -14.92 17.68 3.50
CA ARG A 147 -13.60 18.28 3.23
C ARG A 147 -13.66 19.20 2.01
N PRO A 148 -12.83 20.26 1.95
CA PRO A 148 -12.77 21.15 0.79
C PRO A 148 -12.49 20.43 -0.52
N SER A 149 -13.19 20.80 -1.59
CA SER A 149 -12.90 20.34 -2.95
C SER A 149 -11.56 20.90 -3.45
N LYS A 150 -11.08 20.43 -4.61
CA LYS A 150 -9.86 20.95 -5.23
C LYS A 150 -9.97 22.45 -5.52
N GLU A 151 -11.14 22.90 -5.97
CA GLU A 151 -11.46 24.29 -6.29
C GLU A 151 -11.51 25.14 -5.01
N LEU A 152 -12.17 24.66 -3.95
CA LEU A 152 -12.21 25.37 -2.68
C LEU A 152 -10.82 25.43 -2.03
N THR A 153 -10.03 24.36 -2.11
CA THR A 153 -8.65 24.34 -1.62
C THR A 153 -7.78 25.36 -2.36
N ALA A 154 -7.91 25.45 -3.68
CA ALA A 154 -7.21 26.46 -4.47
C ALA A 154 -7.61 27.89 -4.09
N LEU A 155 -8.89 28.11 -3.79
CA LEU A 155 -9.39 29.40 -3.30
C LEU A 155 -8.83 29.74 -1.91
N ILE A 156 -8.86 28.79 -0.98
CA ILE A 156 -8.25 28.95 0.36
C ILE A 156 -6.78 29.35 0.21
N HIS A 157 -6.01 28.60 -0.59
CA HIS A 157 -4.60 28.92 -0.85
C HIS A 157 -4.39 30.31 -1.47
N ALA A 158 -5.32 30.80 -2.30
CA ALA A 158 -5.23 32.14 -2.88
C ALA A 158 -5.50 33.25 -1.84
N LEU A 159 -6.24 32.95 -0.78
CA LEU A 159 -6.58 33.88 0.31
C LEU A 159 -5.53 33.88 1.43
N GLU A 160 -4.62 32.92 1.44
CA GLU A 160 -3.61 32.77 2.50
C GLU A 160 -2.71 33.98 2.78
N PRO A 161 -2.36 34.83 1.78
CA PRO A 161 -1.63 36.07 2.06
C PRO A 161 -2.40 37.09 2.92
N ILE A 162 -3.74 37.00 2.99
CA ILE A 162 -4.60 37.97 3.68
C ILE A 162 -5.38 37.39 4.85
N ALA A 163 -5.50 36.06 4.94
CA ALA A 163 -6.16 35.37 6.04
C ALA A 163 -5.60 33.96 6.23
N ASP A 164 -5.44 33.52 7.49
CA ASP A 164 -4.92 32.19 7.84
C ASP A 164 -6.03 31.13 7.78
N VAL A 165 -6.71 31.03 6.62
CA VAL A 165 -7.96 30.28 6.46
C VAL A 165 -7.71 28.78 6.61
N GLN A 166 -6.65 28.24 6.02
CA GLN A 166 -6.30 26.82 6.12
C GLN A 166 -6.04 26.42 7.57
N ARG A 167 -5.26 27.22 8.31
CA ARG A 167 -4.97 26.91 9.71
C ARG A 167 -6.22 27.01 10.57
N GLN A 168 -7.10 27.98 10.34
CA GLN A 168 -8.36 28.07 11.08
C GLN A 168 -9.25 26.86 10.80
N TRP A 169 -9.32 26.41 9.55
CA TRP A 169 -10.03 25.19 9.18
C TRP A 169 -9.45 23.97 9.88
N ASP A 170 -8.13 23.79 9.83
CA ASP A 170 -7.44 22.64 10.43
C ASP A 170 -7.52 22.64 11.96
N ASN A 171 -7.53 23.80 12.60
CA ASN A 171 -7.68 23.92 14.05
C ASN A 171 -9.05 23.47 14.54
N CYS A 172 -10.07 23.46 13.68
CA CYS A 172 -11.41 22.97 14.01
C CYS A 172 -11.59 21.46 13.75
N LEU A 173 -10.54 20.76 13.29
CA LEU A 173 -10.52 19.32 13.10
C LEU A 173 -9.72 18.68 14.22
N HIS A 174 -10.38 17.90 15.07
CA HIS A 174 -9.72 17.25 16.20
C HIS A 174 -9.67 15.74 16.00
N ILE A 175 -8.51 15.15 16.28
CA ILE A 175 -8.33 13.70 16.32
C ILE A 175 -8.53 13.25 17.76
N GLU A 176 -9.63 12.55 18.02
CA GLU A 176 -9.98 12.07 19.37
C GLU A 176 -9.18 10.82 19.72
N SER A 177 -9.15 9.88 18.78
CA SER A 177 -8.52 8.58 18.97
C SER A 177 -8.02 8.00 17.66
N THR A 178 -7.02 7.11 17.76
CA THR A 178 -6.54 6.32 16.62
C THR A 178 -6.27 4.89 17.04
N GLU A 179 -6.69 3.96 16.18
CA GLU A 179 -6.45 2.52 16.31
C GLU A 179 -5.61 2.03 15.12
N ILE A 180 -4.59 1.22 15.39
CA ILE A 180 -3.76 0.59 14.35
C ILE A 180 -4.48 -0.66 13.87
N ASP A 181 -4.73 -0.75 12.56
CA ASP A 181 -5.36 -1.92 11.95
C ASP A 181 -4.50 -3.17 12.23
N LYS A 182 -5.13 -4.28 12.62
CA LYS A 182 -4.44 -5.54 12.95
C LYS A 182 -3.62 -6.07 11.78
N ARG A 183 -4.09 -5.86 10.54
CA ARG A 183 -3.41 -6.27 9.29
C ARG A 183 -2.05 -5.62 9.14
N TYR A 184 -1.86 -4.38 9.63
CA TYR A 184 -0.55 -3.71 9.61
C TYR A 184 0.52 -4.55 10.32
N ASN A 185 0.20 -5.10 11.50
CA ASN A 185 1.13 -5.93 12.26
C ASN A 185 1.31 -7.32 11.63
N THR A 186 0.29 -7.86 10.97
CA THR A 186 0.38 -9.13 10.24
C THR A 186 1.31 -9.02 9.03
N TYR A 187 1.20 -7.93 8.26
CA TYR A 187 1.89 -7.75 6.99
C TYR A 187 3.20 -6.95 7.09
N GLN A 188 3.81 -6.89 8.27
CA GLN A 188 5.18 -6.40 8.40
C GLN A 188 6.15 -7.32 7.66
N LEU A 189 6.97 -6.77 6.76
CA LEU A 189 7.87 -7.55 5.90
C LEU A 189 8.83 -8.48 6.67
N SER A 190 9.20 -8.13 7.91
CA SER A 190 10.07 -8.95 8.76
C SER A 190 9.43 -10.26 9.21
N ARG A 191 8.10 -10.34 9.20
CA ARG A 191 7.30 -11.48 9.66
C ARG A 191 6.94 -12.45 8.55
N LEU A 192 7.03 -12.04 7.29
CA LEU A 192 6.67 -12.87 6.14
C LEU A 192 7.77 -13.90 5.88
N LYS A 193 7.42 -15.19 5.80
CA LYS A 193 8.38 -16.30 5.65
C LYS A 193 8.07 -17.23 4.48
N THR A 194 6.83 -17.24 4.01
CA THR A 194 6.35 -18.08 2.90
C THR A 194 6.05 -17.23 1.67
N ILE A 195 6.02 -17.84 0.47
CA ILE A 195 5.70 -17.10 -0.76
C ILE A 195 4.24 -16.60 -0.73
N SER A 196 3.32 -17.38 -0.14
CA SER A 196 1.93 -16.95 0.04
C SER A 196 1.81 -15.74 0.97
N GLU A 197 2.59 -15.69 2.06
CA GLU A 197 2.64 -14.50 2.94
C GLU A 197 3.26 -13.29 2.25
N LEU A 198 4.33 -13.49 1.46
CA LEU A 198 4.93 -12.43 0.65
C LEU A 198 3.92 -11.84 -0.34
N ASP A 199 3.12 -12.70 -1.00
CA ASP A 199 2.06 -12.27 -1.89
C ASP A 199 1.02 -11.40 -1.18
N LYS A 200 0.43 -11.92 -0.10
CA LYS A 200 -0.61 -11.22 0.67
C LYS A 200 -0.09 -9.92 1.27
N GLY A 201 1.13 -9.94 1.80
CA GLY A 201 1.79 -8.76 2.35
C GLY A 201 2.05 -7.69 1.28
N GLN A 202 2.51 -8.09 0.09
CA GLN A 202 2.71 -7.15 -1.01
C GLN A 202 1.40 -6.53 -1.46
N ARG A 203 0.33 -7.32 -1.64
CA ARG A 203 -1.00 -6.79 -2.01
C ARG A 203 -1.51 -5.77 -1.00
N TYR A 204 -1.39 -6.07 0.29
CA TYR A 204 -1.71 -5.12 1.35
C TYR A 204 -0.97 -3.79 1.20
N TRP A 205 0.34 -3.83 0.94
CA TRP A 205 1.16 -2.63 0.75
C TRP A 205 0.89 -1.91 -0.57
N PHE A 206 0.54 -2.63 -1.63
CA PHE A 206 0.08 -2.04 -2.89
C PHE A 206 -1.24 -1.29 -2.70
N ASP A 207 -2.21 -1.88 -2.01
CA ASP A 207 -3.51 -1.23 -1.75
C ASP A 207 -3.33 0.01 -0.89
N ALA A 208 -2.53 -0.11 0.18
CA ALA A 208 -2.20 1.01 1.05
C ALA A 208 -1.53 2.15 0.26
N PHE A 209 -0.53 1.81 -0.57
CA PHE A 209 0.17 2.79 -1.40
C PHE A 209 -0.74 3.44 -2.44
N TRP A 210 -1.59 2.66 -3.11
CA TRP A 210 -2.57 3.16 -4.07
C TRP A 210 -3.47 4.21 -3.42
N ARG A 211 -4.12 3.88 -2.29
CA ARG A 211 -5.01 4.82 -1.59
C ARG A 211 -4.28 6.08 -1.11
N ARG A 212 -3.04 5.93 -0.61
CA ARG A 212 -2.19 7.07 -0.24
C ARG A 212 -1.92 7.98 -1.44
N GLN A 213 -1.47 7.42 -2.57
CA GLN A 213 -1.16 8.22 -3.76
C GLN A 213 -2.40 8.85 -4.37
N SER A 214 -3.56 8.19 -4.29
CA SER A 214 -4.82 8.77 -4.76
C SER A 214 -5.19 10.02 -3.98
N LEU A 215 -4.86 10.05 -2.69
CA LEU A 215 -5.05 11.23 -1.84
C LEU A 215 -4.03 12.35 -2.16
N ILE A 216 -2.74 12.02 -2.25
CA ILE A 216 -1.67 13.05 -2.28
C ILE A 216 -1.24 13.49 -3.68
N LYS A 217 -1.38 12.62 -4.68
CA LYS A 217 -0.89 12.80 -6.06
C LYS A 217 -1.85 12.15 -7.08
N PRO A 218 -3.14 12.55 -7.11
CA PRO A 218 -4.14 11.98 -8.02
C PRO A 218 -3.74 12.11 -9.50
N ASP A 219 -3.02 13.17 -9.87
CA ASP A 219 -2.56 13.43 -11.25
C ASP A 219 -1.59 12.34 -11.79
N TYR A 220 -1.02 11.49 -10.91
CA TYR A 220 -0.08 10.43 -11.29
C TYR A 220 -0.67 9.02 -11.19
N ILE A 221 -1.94 8.90 -10.84
CA ILE A 221 -2.59 7.60 -10.65
C ILE A 221 -2.63 6.79 -11.94
N GLU A 222 -2.75 7.43 -13.10
CA GLU A 222 -2.70 6.70 -14.37
C GLU A 222 -1.33 6.04 -14.61
N LEU A 223 -0.22 6.76 -14.38
CA LEU A 223 1.12 6.15 -14.46
C LEU A 223 1.25 4.97 -13.49
N LEU A 224 0.72 5.11 -12.27
CA LEU A 224 0.75 4.06 -11.26
C LEU A 224 -0.04 2.82 -11.72
N ARG A 225 -1.22 3.02 -12.33
CA ARG A 225 -2.04 1.96 -12.92
C ARG A 225 -1.28 1.21 -14.02
N GLN A 226 -0.61 1.93 -14.91
CA GLN A 226 0.23 1.33 -15.97
C GLN A 226 1.37 0.49 -15.41
N LYS A 227 2.00 0.93 -14.31
CA LYS A 227 3.01 0.14 -13.61
C LYS A 227 2.45 -1.17 -13.08
N PHE A 228 1.26 -1.17 -12.47
CA PHE A 228 0.61 -2.41 -12.02
C PHE A 228 0.23 -3.33 -13.20
N TYR A 229 -0.27 -2.79 -14.31
CA TYR A 229 -0.51 -3.59 -15.52
C TYR A 229 0.77 -4.24 -16.05
N SER A 230 1.89 -3.51 -16.06
CA SER A 230 3.17 -4.08 -16.49
C SER A 230 3.72 -5.10 -15.51
N LEU A 231 3.42 -5.04 -14.21
CA LEU A 231 3.77 -6.12 -13.28
C LEU A 231 2.98 -7.40 -13.55
N ASN A 232 1.71 -7.26 -13.92
CA ASN A 232 0.83 -8.39 -14.21
C ASN A 232 1.23 -9.15 -15.48
N SER A 233 2.02 -8.56 -16.39
CA SER A 233 2.54 -9.26 -17.56
C SER A 233 3.85 -10.03 -17.30
N GLN A 234 4.37 -10.00 -16.06
CA GLN A 234 5.63 -10.63 -15.71
C GLN A 234 5.43 -11.97 -15.00
N SER A 235 6.17 -12.98 -15.45
CA SER A 235 6.29 -14.26 -14.78
C SER A 235 7.56 -14.32 -13.93
N LEU A 236 7.47 -14.91 -12.75
CA LEU A 236 8.63 -15.33 -11.97
C LEU A 236 9.10 -16.68 -12.49
N TYR A 237 10.41 -16.85 -12.70
CA TYR A 237 10.98 -18.16 -13.01
C TYR A 237 12.05 -18.57 -11.99
N VAL A 238 12.21 -19.88 -11.86
CA VAL A 238 13.38 -20.50 -11.23
C VAL A 238 14.05 -21.38 -12.26
N MET A 239 15.35 -21.15 -12.48
CA MET A 239 16.19 -21.99 -13.32
C MET A 239 17.20 -22.71 -12.46
N ARG A 240 17.42 -23.99 -12.74
CA ARG A 240 18.62 -24.70 -12.26
C ARG A 240 19.69 -24.58 -13.33
N ILE A 241 20.92 -24.34 -12.89
CA ILE A 241 22.06 -24.21 -13.76
C ILE A 241 23.17 -25.09 -13.19
N THR A 242 23.71 -25.96 -14.04
CA THR A 242 24.81 -26.86 -13.71
C THR A 242 26.00 -26.55 -14.59
N GLY A 243 27.21 -26.74 -14.08
CA GLY A 243 28.43 -26.51 -14.83
C GLY A 243 29.68 -26.53 -13.96
N ASP A 244 30.82 -26.37 -14.62
CA ASP A 244 32.13 -26.27 -13.99
C ASP A 244 32.42 -24.78 -13.73
N PHE A 245 31.95 -24.27 -12.59
CA PHE A 245 32.11 -22.87 -12.23
C PHE A 245 33.39 -22.61 -11.44
N HIS A 246 33.96 -21.42 -11.59
CA HIS A 246 35.07 -20.96 -10.76
C HIS A 246 34.58 -20.58 -9.36
N ASP A 247 35.12 -21.20 -8.31
CA ASP A 247 34.84 -20.89 -6.90
C ASP A 247 33.35 -20.88 -6.50
N LEU A 248 32.52 -21.59 -7.25
CA LEU A 248 31.08 -21.69 -7.04
C LEU A 248 30.65 -23.16 -7.02
N PRO A 249 29.53 -23.49 -6.37
CA PRO A 249 28.98 -24.84 -6.41
C PRO A 249 28.67 -25.29 -7.85
N PRO A 250 28.79 -26.59 -8.16
CA PRO A 250 28.51 -27.12 -9.50
C PRO A 250 27.04 -27.01 -9.90
N THR A 251 26.15 -26.74 -8.94
CA THR A 251 24.73 -26.46 -9.16
C THR A 251 24.35 -25.18 -8.46
N ILE A 252 23.81 -24.23 -9.22
CA ILE A 252 23.29 -22.97 -8.72
C ILE A 252 21.86 -22.78 -9.23
N ILE A 253 21.10 -21.91 -8.57
CA ILE A 253 19.75 -21.54 -9.02
C ILE A 253 19.71 -20.06 -9.36
N LYS A 254 18.91 -19.71 -10.37
CA LYS A 254 18.57 -18.33 -10.69
C LYS A 254 17.09 -18.11 -10.43
N VAL A 255 16.77 -17.06 -9.67
CA VAL A 255 15.40 -16.58 -9.47
C VAL A 255 15.28 -15.25 -10.19
N GLY A 256 14.40 -15.16 -11.19
CA GLY A 256 14.26 -13.92 -11.95
C GLY A 256 12.88 -13.71 -12.57
N ILE A 257 12.73 -12.59 -13.28
CA ILE A 257 11.49 -12.22 -13.96
C ILE A 257 11.62 -12.14 -15.48
N SER A 258 10.53 -12.44 -16.19
CA SER A 258 10.45 -12.27 -17.63
C SER A 258 9.01 -12.03 -18.09
N THR A 259 8.84 -11.13 -19.06
CA THR A 259 7.63 -11.01 -19.89
C THR A 259 7.66 -11.94 -21.11
N ARG A 260 8.85 -12.49 -21.43
CA ARG A 260 9.10 -13.46 -22.51
C ARG A 260 9.06 -14.89 -21.98
N LYS A 261 8.86 -15.87 -22.87
CA LYS A 261 8.96 -17.31 -22.54
C LYS A 261 10.27 -17.63 -21.82
N ALA A 262 10.18 -18.44 -20.77
CA ALA A 262 11.31 -18.75 -19.90
C ALA A 262 12.49 -19.42 -20.64
N ASP A 263 12.22 -20.24 -21.65
CA ASP A 263 13.28 -20.90 -22.44
C ASP A 263 14.13 -19.91 -23.24
N VAL A 264 13.53 -18.83 -23.74
CA VAL A 264 14.27 -17.75 -24.42
C VAL A 264 15.19 -17.07 -23.41
N ARG A 265 14.69 -16.82 -22.19
CA ARG A 265 15.48 -16.23 -21.11
C ARG A 265 16.61 -17.14 -20.66
N LEU A 266 16.40 -18.46 -20.61
CA LEU A 266 17.42 -19.43 -20.22
C LEU A 266 18.66 -19.34 -21.12
N LYS A 267 18.47 -19.20 -22.44
CA LYS A 267 19.57 -19.04 -23.41
C LYS A 267 20.40 -17.78 -23.13
N GLU A 268 19.74 -16.66 -22.82
CA GLU A 268 20.40 -15.40 -22.46
C GLU A 268 21.21 -15.54 -21.15
N VAL A 269 20.64 -16.24 -20.17
CA VAL A 269 21.29 -16.51 -18.88
C VAL A 269 22.54 -17.36 -19.06
N ILE A 270 22.44 -18.49 -19.77
CA ILE A 270 23.59 -19.36 -20.05
C ILE A 270 24.68 -18.57 -20.79
N SER A 271 24.31 -17.77 -21.79
CA SER A 271 25.28 -16.94 -22.52
C SER A 271 26.00 -15.94 -21.60
N SER A 272 25.32 -15.40 -20.60
CA SER A 272 25.88 -14.42 -19.65
C SER A 272 26.79 -15.06 -18.61
N LEU A 273 26.65 -16.37 -18.37
CA LEU A 273 27.44 -17.12 -17.40
C LEU A 273 28.73 -17.72 -17.97
N LYS A 274 28.90 -17.75 -19.31
CA LYS A 274 30.12 -18.25 -19.96
C LYS A 274 31.44 -17.68 -19.41
N PRO A 275 31.54 -16.41 -18.97
CA PRO A 275 32.76 -15.88 -18.37
C PRO A 275 33.11 -16.47 -16.99
N TYR A 276 32.19 -17.20 -16.35
CA TYR A 276 32.31 -17.67 -14.96
C TYR A 276 32.46 -19.19 -14.84
N GLY A 277 32.49 -19.92 -15.96
CA GLY A 277 32.65 -21.37 -15.95
C GLY A 277 32.53 -22.01 -17.33
N SER A 278 32.73 -23.33 -17.37
CA SER A 278 32.59 -24.18 -18.56
C SER A 278 31.47 -25.21 -18.40
N SER A 279 31.12 -25.89 -19.50
CA SER A 279 30.11 -26.98 -19.49
C SER A 279 28.75 -26.56 -18.90
N ILE A 280 28.35 -25.31 -19.13
CA ILE A 280 27.16 -24.73 -18.49
C ILE A 280 25.89 -25.23 -19.20
N HIS A 281 25.04 -25.90 -18.43
CA HIS A 281 23.71 -26.35 -18.82
C HIS A 281 22.67 -25.74 -17.88
N GLY A 282 21.42 -25.71 -18.31
CA GLY A 282 20.35 -25.27 -17.43
C GLY A 282 18.99 -25.75 -17.87
N GLU A 283 18.06 -25.69 -16.93
CA GLU A 283 16.67 -26.07 -17.09
C GLU A 283 15.76 -25.06 -16.40
N VAL A 284 14.60 -24.79 -16.99
CA VAL A 284 13.54 -24.02 -16.34
C VAL A 284 12.75 -24.97 -15.45
N LEU A 285 12.79 -24.76 -14.14
CA LEU A 285 12.08 -25.61 -13.17
C LEU A 285 10.64 -25.16 -12.97
N VAL A 286 10.41 -23.85 -12.96
CA VAL A 286 9.06 -23.27 -12.85
C VAL A 286 9.04 -21.90 -13.52
N ALA A 287 7.90 -21.57 -14.12
CA ALA A 287 7.53 -20.23 -14.55
C ALA A 287 6.11 -19.94 -14.05
N LYS A 288 5.98 -19.05 -13.06
CA LYS A 288 4.70 -18.71 -12.42
C LYS A 288 4.26 -17.33 -12.91
N GLU A 289 3.15 -17.30 -13.66
CA GLU A 289 2.54 -16.07 -14.14
C GLU A 289 2.10 -15.16 -12.98
N PHE A 290 2.06 -13.85 -13.23
CA PHE A 290 1.71 -12.80 -12.26
C PHE A 290 2.64 -12.67 -11.04
N ALA A 291 3.55 -13.62 -10.83
CA ALA A 291 4.43 -13.68 -9.68
C ALA A 291 5.72 -12.85 -9.86
N GLY A 292 5.95 -12.23 -11.03
CA GLY A 292 7.15 -11.42 -11.27
C GLY A 292 7.36 -10.33 -10.22
N ARG A 293 6.27 -9.71 -9.75
CA ARG A 293 6.30 -8.71 -8.67
C ARG A 293 6.90 -9.19 -7.34
N LEU A 294 7.05 -10.49 -7.12
CA LEU A 294 7.61 -11.06 -5.89
C LEU A 294 9.13 -11.25 -5.92
N GLU A 295 9.80 -11.04 -7.05
CA GLU A 295 11.24 -11.30 -7.22
C GLU A 295 12.09 -10.70 -6.10
N HIS A 296 12.01 -9.39 -5.87
CA HIS A 296 12.81 -8.72 -4.84
C HIS A 296 12.48 -9.17 -3.42
N LEU A 297 11.23 -9.56 -3.15
CA LEU A 297 10.83 -10.13 -1.86
C LEU A 297 11.44 -11.52 -1.66
N ILE A 298 11.45 -12.35 -2.71
CA ILE A 298 12.06 -13.67 -2.68
C ILE A 298 13.59 -13.56 -2.58
N HIS A 299 14.23 -12.66 -3.33
CA HIS A 299 15.66 -12.38 -3.20
C HIS A 299 16.03 -11.98 -1.78
N ARG A 300 15.21 -11.15 -1.13
CA ARG A 300 15.41 -10.78 0.29
C ARG A 300 15.32 -12.00 1.21
N LEU A 301 14.37 -12.91 0.97
CA LEU A 301 14.20 -14.14 1.75
C LEU A 301 15.35 -15.14 1.52
N LEU A 302 15.89 -15.19 0.31
CA LEU A 302 17.00 -16.05 -0.09
C LEU A 302 18.39 -15.42 0.09
N ARG A 303 18.48 -14.18 0.60
CA ARG A 303 19.75 -13.47 0.81
C ARG A 303 20.84 -14.31 1.49
N PRO A 304 20.56 -15.14 2.52
CA PRO A 304 21.58 -15.98 3.13
C PRO A 304 22.23 -17.02 2.19
N TYR A 305 21.61 -17.29 1.03
CA TYR A 305 22.06 -18.25 0.04
C TYR A 305 22.56 -17.58 -1.24
N ASN A 306 22.66 -16.25 -1.29
CA ASN A 306 23.08 -15.52 -2.49
C ASN A 306 24.55 -15.82 -2.81
N LEU A 307 24.84 -16.02 -4.09
CA LEU A 307 26.17 -16.29 -4.61
C LEU A 307 26.69 -15.06 -5.34
N GLU A 308 27.98 -14.74 -5.14
CA GLU A 308 28.64 -13.64 -5.82
C GLU A 308 29.08 -14.07 -7.22
N ILE A 309 28.34 -13.62 -8.24
CA ILE A 309 28.67 -13.86 -9.65
C ILE A 309 28.72 -12.52 -10.37
N GLY A 310 29.90 -11.90 -10.40
CA GLY A 310 30.09 -10.57 -10.97
C GLY A 310 29.15 -9.53 -10.34
N ALA A 311 28.30 -8.91 -11.15
CA ALA A 311 27.32 -7.91 -10.70
C ALA A 311 25.89 -8.46 -10.49
N PHE A 312 25.70 -9.78 -10.65
CA PHE A 312 24.38 -10.40 -10.56
C PHE A 312 23.95 -10.59 -9.10
N THR A 313 22.67 -10.33 -8.81
CA THR A 313 22.09 -10.46 -7.45
C THR A 313 21.04 -11.56 -7.34
N GLU A 314 20.79 -12.23 -8.46
CA GLU A 314 19.71 -13.20 -8.70
C GLU A 314 20.13 -14.67 -8.63
N PHE A 315 21.41 -14.95 -8.34
CA PHE A 315 21.95 -16.31 -8.24
C PHE A 315 22.09 -16.75 -6.79
N PHE A 316 21.73 -18.00 -6.52
CA PHE A 316 21.69 -18.56 -5.17
C PHE A 316 22.20 -20.01 -5.16
N SER A 317 22.64 -20.46 -3.99
CA SER A 317 22.90 -21.88 -3.73
C SER A 317 21.63 -22.72 -3.93
N ALA A 318 21.80 -23.97 -4.35
CA ALA A 318 20.71 -24.91 -4.54
C ALA A 318 20.11 -25.47 -3.23
N ASP A 319 20.69 -25.14 -2.06
CA ASP A 319 20.29 -25.68 -0.75
C ASP A 319 18.80 -25.48 -0.41
N ARG A 320 18.17 -24.45 -0.98
CA ARG A 320 16.75 -24.12 -0.75
C ARG A 320 15.86 -24.38 -1.95
N LEU A 321 16.35 -25.08 -2.96
CA LEU A 321 15.61 -25.28 -4.20
C LEU A 321 14.29 -26.02 -3.97
N ASP A 322 14.30 -27.17 -3.30
CA ASP A 322 13.09 -27.99 -3.12
C ASP A 322 12.01 -27.24 -2.31
N TRP A 323 12.45 -26.55 -1.25
CA TRP A 323 11.57 -25.68 -0.48
C TRP A 323 10.98 -24.57 -1.35
N LEU A 324 11.81 -23.89 -2.16
CA LEU A 324 11.37 -22.79 -3.02
C LEU A 324 10.34 -23.25 -4.04
N LEU A 325 10.59 -24.37 -4.72
CA LEU A 325 9.64 -24.95 -5.67
C LEU A 325 8.33 -25.34 -4.97
N SER A 326 8.41 -25.97 -3.80
CA SER A 326 7.22 -26.32 -3.01
C SER A 326 6.37 -25.09 -2.69
N GLU A 327 7.00 -23.99 -2.27
CA GLU A 327 6.31 -22.74 -1.96
C GLU A 327 5.70 -22.06 -3.18
N ILE A 328 6.40 -22.03 -4.32
CA ILE A 328 5.87 -21.44 -5.57
C ILE A 328 4.67 -22.24 -6.07
N HIS A 329 4.72 -23.56 -6.00
CA HIS A 329 3.61 -24.42 -6.43
C HIS A 329 2.38 -24.27 -5.52
N LYS A 330 2.58 -24.19 -4.19
CA LYS A 330 1.49 -23.99 -3.23
C LYS A 330 0.87 -22.59 -3.29
N ALA A 331 1.64 -21.59 -3.70
CA ALA A 331 1.16 -20.21 -3.75
C ALA A 331 0.13 -20.03 -4.88
N ASP A 332 -1.08 -19.67 -4.50
CA ASP A 332 -2.11 -19.21 -5.42
C ASP A 332 -1.91 -17.72 -5.71
N ILE A 333 -1.22 -17.42 -6.81
CA ILE A 333 -0.85 -16.07 -7.20
C ILE A 333 -1.63 -15.71 -8.45
N SER A 334 -2.46 -14.69 -8.30
CA SER A 334 -3.26 -14.11 -9.38
C SER A 334 -2.79 -12.69 -9.73
N GLN A 335 -3.41 -12.14 -10.78
CA GLN A 335 -3.28 -10.74 -11.13
C GLN A 335 -3.54 -9.83 -9.93
N TYR A 336 -2.79 -8.73 -9.86
CA TYR A 336 -3.08 -7.65 -8.92
C TYR A 336 -3.91 -6.55 -9.61
N SER A 337 -5.00 -6.15 -8.98
CA SER A 337 -5.80 -5.00 -9.38
C SER A 337 -5.93 -4.08 -8.17
N PRO A 338 -5.62 -2.78 -8.31
CA PRO A 338 -5.86 -1.82 -7.24
C PRO A 338 -7.34 -1.76 -6.86
N PRO A 339 -7.66 -1.47 -5.58
CA PRO A 339 -9.04 -1.35 -5.12
C PRO A 339 -9.75 -0.16 -5.77
N GLU A 340 -11.07 -0.27 -5.95
CA GLU A 340 -11.86 0.86 -6.43
C GLU A 340 -11.88 1.97 -5.36
N MET A 341 -11.86 3.22 -5.81
CA MET A 341 -11.81 4.39 -4.91
C MET A 341 -13.08 4.52 -4.04
N SER A 342 -14.20 3.94 -4.49
CA SER A 342 -15.49 3.86 -3.77
C SER A 342 -15.45 2.89 -2.59
N ASP A 343 -14.55 1.91 -2.57
CA ASP A 343 -14.53 0.85 -1.55
C ASP A 343 -14.10 1.30 -0.16
N VAL A 344 -13.56 2.53 -0.04
CA VAL A 344 -13.24 3.15 1.25
C VAL A 344 -14.51 3.43 2.07
N GLU A 345 -15.66 3.64 1.41
CA GLU A 345 -16.96 3.75 2.11
C GLU A 345 -17.57 2.37 2.42
N THR A 346 -17.30 1.35 1.59
CA THR A 346 -17.92 0.02 1.71
C THR A 346 -17.24 -0.89 2.74
N GLU A 347 -15.91 -0.78 2.94
CA GLU A 347 -15.20 -1.47 4.03
C GLU A 347 -15.53 -0.90 5.43
N ARG A 348 -16.26 0.23 5.52
CA ARG A 348 -16.81 0.76 6.79
C ARG A 348 -17.95 -0.08 7.38
N LYS A 349 -18.33 -1.21 6.74
CA LYS A 349 -19.30 -2.16 7.31
C LYS A 349 -18.69 -2.99 8.44
N THR A 350 -18.78 -2.42 9.65
CA THR A 350 -19.23 -3.10 10.88
C THR A 350 -18.73 -4.52 11.13
N GLY A 351 -17.43 -4.67 11.37
CA GLY A 351 -16.89 -5.76 12.18
C GLY A 351 -17.15 -5.51 13.68
N GLY A 352 -18.41 -5.30 14.06
CA GLY A 352 -18.79 -5.01 15.44
C GLY A 352 -20.30 -5.08 15.58
N ARG A 353 -20.78 -5.84 16.58
CA ARG A 353 -22.20 -5.93 16.92
C ARG A 353 -22.71 -4.49 17.13
N ARG A 354 -23.71 -4.07 16.36
CA ARG A 354 -24.36 -2.76 16.49
C ARG A 354 -24.56 -2.44 17.98
N LYS A 355 -24.10 -1.28 18.45
CA LYS A 355 -24.44 -0.81 19.80
C LYS A 355 -25.97 -0.71 19.87
N LYS A 356 -26.59 -1.49 20.75
CA LYS A 356 -28.03 -1.45 20.98
C LYS A 356 -28.41 -0.11 21.61
N THR A 357 -29.55 0.44 21.22
CA THR A 357 -30.09 1.64 21.87
C THR A 357 -30.53 1.32 23.31
N ASN A 358 -30.71 2.33 24.15
CA ASN A 358 -31.22 2.11 25.52
C ASN A 358 -32.57 1.38 25.50
N ALA A 359 -33.50 1.79 24.63
CA ALA A 359 -34.81 1.14 24.48
C ALA A 359 -34.68 -0.35 24.08
N GLU A 360 -33.78 -0.67 23.15
CA GLU A 360 -33.53 -2.07 22.73
C GLU A 360 -32.89 -2.91 23.84
N LEU A 361 -31.97 -2.32 24.61
CA LEU A 361 -31.34 -2.97 25.74
C LEU A 361 -32.36 -3.25 26.87
N LEU A 362 -33.27 -2.30 27.13
CA LEU A 362 -34.30 -2.44 28.15
C LEU A 362 -35.36 -3.48 27.75
N ALA A 363 -35.76 -3.51 26.47
CA ALA A 363 -36.67 -4.52 25.95
C ALA A 363 -36.07 -5.95 25.99
N GLU A 364 -34.78 -6.10 25.68
CA GLU A 364 -34.11 -7.40 25.74
C GLU A 364 -33.95 -7.92 27.18
N TYR A 365 -33.77 -7.00 28.14
CA TYR A 365 -33.53 -7.33 29.55
C TYR A 365 -34.67 -6.88 30.47
N GLU A 366 -35.92 -7.03 30.02
CA GLU A 366 -37.12 -6.63 30.76
C GLU A 366 -37.19 -7.27 32.16
N HIS A 367 -36.82 -8.55 32.25
CA HIS A 367 -36.72 -9.27 33.52
C HIS A 367 -35.69 -8.66 34.49
N VAL A 368 -34.59 -8.07 33.99
CA VAL A 368 -33.60 -7.33 34.81
C VAL A 368 -34.17 -5.99 35.24
N VAL A 369 -34.91 -5.30 34.36
CA VAL A 369 -35.60 -4.03 34.67
C VAL A 369 -36.58 -4.21 35.82
N THR A 370 -37.42 -5.26 35.78
CA THR A 370 -38.40 -5.58 36.85
C THR A 370 -37.72 -5.85 38.19
N LEU A 371 -36.58 -6.54 38.18
CA LEU A 371 -35.80 -6.81 39.40
C LEU A 371 -35.15 -5.54 39.96
N ILE A 372 -34.66 -4.63 39.11
CA ILE A 372 -34.12 -3.34 39.57
C ILE A 372 -35.23 -2.43 40.11
N ARG A 373 -36.38 -2.37 39.44
CA ARG A 373 -37.55 -1.56 39.87
C ARG A 373 -38.16 -2.07 41.17
N SER A 374 -38.08 -3.37 41.46
CA SER A 374 -38.48 -3.95 42.76
C SER A 374 -37.45 -3.73 43.89
N GLY A 375 -36.43 -2.89 43.67
CA GLY A 375 -35.48 -2.46 44.69
C GLY A 375 -34.31 -3.41 44.93
N LYS A 376 -34.11 -4.43 44.09
CA LYS A 376 -33.02 -5.40 44.27
C LYS A 376 -31.67 -4.82 43.87
N GLY A 377 -30.65 -5.15 44.67
CA GLY A 377 -29.27 -4.72 44.44
C GLY A 377 -28.63 -5.37 43.19
N ILE A 378 -27.65 -4.70 42.58
CA ILE A 378 -27.02 -5.13 41.31
C ILE A 378 -26.54 -6.59 41.34
N ARG A 379 -25.90 -7.02 42.44
CA ARG A 379 -25.37 -8.39 42.59
C ARG A 379 -26.48 -9.43 42.83
N GLU A 380 -27.54 -9.03 43.52
CA GLU A 380 -28.72 -9.88 43.75
C GLU A 380 -29.47 -10.10 42.43
N THR A 381 -29.70 -9.02 41.68
CA THR A 381 -30.32 -9.04 40.35
C THR A 381 -29.51 -9.90 39.37
N SER A 382 -28.18 -9.79 39.36
CA SER A 382 -27.32 -10.63 38.51
C SER A 382 -27.48 -12.13 38.80
N ARG A 383 -27.60 -12.49 40.10
CA ARG A 383 -27.79 -13.88 40.52
C ARG A 383 -29.16 -14.42 40.13
N ILE A 384 -30.22 -13.63 40.33
CA ILE A 384 -31.61 -14.03 40.03
C ILE A 384 -31.85 -14.08 38.51
N ALA A 385 -31.38 -13.07 37.77
CA ALA A 385 -31.54 -12.98 36.31
C ALA A 385 -30.53 -13.83 35.52
N LYS A 386 -29.61 -14.53 36.20
CA LYS A 386 -28.53 -15.33 35.59
C LYS A 386 -27.77 -14.59 34.48
N CYS A 387 -27.50 -13.30 34.67
CA CYS A 387 -26.76 -12.47 33.73
C CYS A 387 -25.56 -11.80 34.40
N SER A 388 -24.61 -11.31 33.61
CA SER A 388 -23.39 -10.70 34.15
C SER A 388 -23.69 -9.43 34.96
N VAL A 389 -22.90 -9.14 35.99
CA VAL A 389 -22.99 -7.89 36.76
C VAL A 389 -22.89 -6.66 35.84
N ASN A 390 -22.04 -6.72 34.80
CA ASN A 390 -21.90 -5.67 33.79
C ASN A 390 -23.19 -5.45 32.99
N THR A 391 -23.95 -6.51 32.70
CA THR A 391 -25.27 -6.40 32.03
C THR A 391 -26.25 -5.64 32.92
N VAL A 392 -26.32 -6.00 34.21
CA VAL A 392 -27.21 -5.33 35.17
C VAL A 392 -26.85 -3.85 35.36
N GLN A 393 -25.55 -3.52 35.40
CA GLN A 393 -25.09 -2.14 35.47
C GLN A 393 -25.48 -1.33 34.23
N LYS A 394 -25.36 -1.90 33.02
CA LYS A 394 -25.76 -1.25 31.77
C LYS A 394 -27.27 -1.02 31.71
N VAL A 395 -28.07 -2.00 32.12
CA VAL A 395 -29.54 -1.86 32.21
C VAL A 395 -29.92 -0.79 33.24
N LYS A 396 -29.27 -0.76 34.41
CA LYS A 396 -29.51 0.27 35.43
C LYS A 396 -29.15 1.68 34.94
N ALA A 397 -28.03 1.83 34.23
CA ALA A 397 -27.63 3.10 33.64
C ALA A 397 -28.60 3.54 32.52
N ALA A 398 -29.07 2.61 31.70
CA ALA A 398 -30.08 2.89 30.68
C ALA A 398 -31.41 3.36 31.29
N LEU A 399 -31.86 2.75 32.40
CA LEU A 399 -33.06 3.18 33.14
C LEU A 399 -32.94 4.59 33.72
N LEU A 400 -31.76 4.97 34.22
CA LEU A 400 -31.52 6.31 34.79
C LEU A 400 -31.50 7.40 33.72
N ASN A 401 -31.26 7.04 32.46
CA ASN A 401 -31.23 7.97 31.32
C ASN A 401 -32.60 8.12 30.63
N GLU A 402 -33.65 7.41 31.07
CA GLU A 402 -35.05 7.60 30.60
C GLU A 402 -35.90 8.49 31.54
N THR A 403 -35.37 8.83 32.72
CA THR A 403 -35.87 9.85 33.65
C THR A 403 -35.09 11.14 33.48
#